data_AF-A0A7J7CJ70-F1
#
_entry.id   AF-A0A7J7CJ70-F1
#
_cell.length_a   1.000
_cell.length_b   1.000
_cell.length_c   1.000
_cell.angle_alpha   90.00
_cell.angle_beta   90.00
_cell.angle_gamma   90.00
#
_symmetry.space_group_name_H-M   'P 1'
#
loop_
_entity.id
_entity.type
_entity.pdbx_description
1 polymer ?
#
loop_
_entity_poly.entity_id
_entity_poly.type
_entity_poly.pdbx_seq_one_letter_code
_entity_poly.pdbx_strand_id
1 'polypeptide(L)'
;MPDTISNQETLSSNKYAYQKRSSNKCFFEQDNYNIFVGSWNVGGVVPPEDLEMEDWLDTGNPADIYVLGFQEIVPLNAGNVLASENRKISMRWNNIIRHALNKAILTQAQDDKKGEYQKMHQTKDQISAEYRKSKDNFQCIISKQMVGVFISAWVRSDIHQHIQHPNVSCVGCGIMGCLGNKGSVSVRFCLHDTSFCFVCSHLASGGKEGDERHRNADAAEILSRTRFPRGPSRNLPQKILDHDRVIWLGDLNYRINLPEATTRSLVHKKEWNTLLKNDQLKAEFMKGHVFQGWHEGVIEFAPTYKYYPNSGIYYGCHQKKRGEKRRAPAWQF
;
A
#
# COMPACT_ATOMS: atom_id res chain seq x y z
N MET A 1 -5.69 18.52 1.65
CA MET A 1 -5.04 17.24 1.31
C MET A 1 -4.76 17.25 -0.19
N PRO A 2 -3.54 16.97 -0.68
CA PRO A 2 -3.38 16.63 -2.10
C PRO A 2 -4.01 15.26 -2.35
N ASP A 3 -4.61 15.08 -3.53
CA ASP A 3 -5.40 13.91 -3.91
C ASP A 3 -4.63 12.60 -3.62
N THR A 4 -5.05 11.90 -2.58
CA THR A 4 -4.61 10.57 -2.21
C THR A 4 -5.51 9.57 -2.94
N ILE A 5 -4.98 8.84 -3.92
CA ILE A 5 -5.78 7.91 -4.73
C ILE A 5 -5.79 6.53 -4.07
N SER A 6 -6.99 6.06 -3.79
CA SER A 6 -7.32 4.65 -3.56
C SER A 6 -7.65 4.01 -4.91
N ASN A 7 -6.93 2.95 -5.27
CA ASN A 7 -7.39 2.06 -6.34
C ASN A 7 -8.20 0.94 -5.68
N GLN A 8 -9.52 1.00 -5.80
CA GLN A 8 -10.38 -0.16 -5.53
C GLN A 8 -10.31 -1.10 -6.74
N GLU A 9 -9.55 -2.19 -6.63
CA GLU A 9 -9.66 -3.28 -7.59
C GLU A 9 -10.82 -4.20 -7.18
N THR A 10 -11.91 -4.17 -7.95
CA THR A 10 -12.89 -5.26 -7.92
C THR A 10 -12.28 -6.45 -8.67
N LEU A 11 -11.74 -7.42 -7.93
CA LEU A 11 -11.23 -8.67 -8.50
C LEU A 11 -12.41 -9.53 -9.00
N SER A 12 -12.93 -9.21 -10.18
CA SER A 12 -13.78 -10.15 -10.92
C SER A 12 -12.88 -11.24 -11.52
N SER A 13 -12.96 -12.44 -10.95
CA SER A 13 -12.26 -13.62 -11.47
C SER A 13 -12.96 -14.14 -12.73
N ASN A 14 -12.80 -13.43 -13.86
CA ASN A 14 -12.99 -14.02 -15.18
C ASN A 14 -12.39 -13.14 -16.29
N LYS A 15 -11.10 -13.37 -16.55
CA LYS A 15 -10.54 -13.55 -17.91
C LYS A 15 -9.11 -14.06 -17.76
N TYR A 16 -8.84 -15.19 -18.41
CA TYR A 16 -7.57 -15.94 -18.47
C TYR A 16 -7.27 -16.87 -17.28
N ALA A 17 -8.10 -17.92 -17.16
CA ALA A 17 -7.73 -19.15 -16.45
C ALA A 17 -7.02 -20.10 -17.43
N TYR A 18 -5.77 -20.46 -17.16
CA TYR A 18 -5.14 -21.63 -17.77
C TYR A 18 -5.66 -22.89 -17.06
N GLN A 19 -6.45 -23.69 -17.77
CA GLN A 19 -7.17 -24.83 -17.21
C GLN A 19 -6.34 -26.11 -17.34
N LYS A 20 -5.88 -26.68 -16.22
CA LYS A 20 -5.39 -28.07 -16.17
C LYS A 20 -6.50 -28.95 -15.57
N ARG A 21 -7.07 -29.83 -16.40
CA ARG A 21 -8.10 -30.80 -16.00
C ARG A 21 -7.55 -31.80 -14.99
N SER A 22 -8.23 -31.94 -13.85
CA SER A 22 -8.57 -33.24 -13.28
C SER A 22 -9.83 -33.13 -12.44
N SER A 23 -10.70 -34.12 -12.58
CA SER A 23 -12.06 -34.22 -12.08
C SER A 23 -12.13 -34.46 -10.58
N ASN A 24 -12.88 -33.62 -9.86
CA ASN A 24 -13.92 -33.97 -8.89
C ASN A 24 -14.70 -32.68 -8.55
N LYS A 25 -16.01 -32.68 -8.78
CA LYS A 25 -16.87 -31.53 -8.49
C LYS A 25 -17.05 -31.42 -6.97
N CYS A 26 -16.54 -30.34 -6.39
CA CYS A 26 -17.07 -29.76 -5.16
C CYS A 26 -17.56 -28.35 -5.54
N PHE A 27 -18.82 -28.05 -5.25
CA PHE A 27 -19.38 -26.72 -5.45
C PHE A 27 -18.77 -25.80 -4.38
N PHE A 28 -17.96 -24.83 -4.80
CA PHE A 28 -17.56 -23.72 -3.95
C PHE A 28 -18.27 -22.48 -4.48
N GLU A 29 -19.16 -21.92 -3.67
CA GLU A 29 -19.56 -20.52 -3.81
C GLU A 29 -18.30 -19.69 -3.54
N GLN A 30 -17.66 -19.20 -4.60
CA GLN A 30 -16.40 -18.48 -4.47
C GLN A 30 -16.75 -17.05 -4.03
N ASP A 31 -16.66 -16.80 -2.72
CA ASP A 31 -16.81 -15.45 -2.17
C ASP A 31 -15.87 -14.49 -2.91
N ASN A 32 -16.42 -13.40 -3.47
CA ASN A 32 -15.64 -12.32 -4.05
C ASN A 32 -15.30 -11.33 -2.93
N TYR A 33 -14.01 -11.10 -2.68
CA TYR A 33 -13.53 -10.12 -1.71
C TYR A 33 -12.95 -8.90 -2.41
N ASN A 34 -13.30 -7.72 -1.90
CA ASN A 34 -12.72 -6.44 -2.30
C ASN A 34 -11.45 -6.17 -1.48
N ILE A 35 -10.35 -5.87 -2.17
CA ILE A 35 -9.08 -5.55 -1.53
C ILE A 35 -8.73 -4.09 -1.84
N PHE A 36 -8.61 -3.29 -0.79
CA PHE A 36 -8.05 -1.95 -0.86
C PHE A 36 -6.53 -2.02 -0.72
N VAL A 37 -5.81 -1.39 -1.64
CA VAL A 37 -4.36 -1.25 -1.56
C VAL A 37 -3.99 0.23 -1.62
N GLY A 38 -3.33 0.72 -0.56
CA GLY A 38 -2.93 2.11 -0.44
C GLY A 38 -1.43 2.25 -0.24
N SER A 39 -0.81 3.25 -0.86
CA SER A 39 0.58 3.62 -0.60
C SER A 39 0.73 5.10 -0.27
N TRP A 40 1.55 5.44 0.73
CA TRP A 40 1.83 6.82 1.10
C TRP A 40 3.27 7.04 1.59
N ASN A 41 4.06 7.83 0.85
CA ASN A 41 5.31 8.39 1.36
C ASN A 41 4.99 9.60 2.25
N VAL A 42 5.22 9.46 3.57
CA VAL A 42 4.86 10.46 4.59
C VAL A 42 5.99 11.46 4.87
N GLY A 43 7.07 11.43 4.09
CA GLY A 43 8.09 12.46 4.04
C GLY A 43 8.93 12.62 5.31
N GLY A 44 9.07 11.57 6.12
CA GLY A 44 9.85 11.60 7.36
C GLY A 44 9.10 12.24 8.53
N VAL A 45 7.81 12.54 8.36
CA VAL A 45 6.98 13.21 9.37
C VAL A 45 6.27 12.16 10.22
N VAL A 46 6.43 12.28 11.54
CA VAL A 46 5.69 11.45 12.50
C VAL A 46 4.21 11.85 12.41
N PRO A 47 3.27 10.91 12.21
CA PRO A 47 1.85 11.26 12.06
C PRO A 47 1.35 11.93 13.34
N PRO A 48 0.54 12.99 13.28
CA PRO A 48 -0.07 13.57 14.48
C PRO A 48 -1.12 12.60 15.07
N GLU A 49 -1.54 12.81 16.33
CA GLU A 49 -2.48 11.86 17.00
C GLU A 49 -3.91 11.97 16.44
N ASP A 50 -4.26 13.14 15.92
CA ASP A 50 -5.53 13.51 15.31
C ASP A 50 -5.52 13.37 13.78
N LEU A 51 -4.59 12.59 13.22
CA LEU A 51 -4.56 12.33 11.78
C LEU A 51 -5.82 11.58 11.34
N GLU A 52 -6.66 12.25 10.55
CA GLU A 52 -7.82 11.65 9.89
C GLU A 52 -7.38 10.89 8.63
N MET A 53 -7.88 9.67 8.46
CA MET A 53 -7.52 8.77 7.35
C MET A 53 -8.75 8.18 6.63
N GLU A 54 -9.96 8.50 7.09
CA GLU A 54 -11.23 7.93 6.66
C GLU A 54 -11.47 8.14 5.16
N ASP A 55 -11.23 9.36 4.68
CA ASP A 55 -11.37 9.71 3.26
C ASP A 55 -10.34 8.95 2.40
N TRP A 56 -9.10 8.81 2.89
CA TRP A 56 -8.07 8.08 2.16
C TRP A 56 -8.38 6.58 2.09
N LEU A 57 -8.90 6.03 3.19
CA LEU A 57 -9.28 4.63 3.30
C LEU A 57 -10.66 4.33 2.68
N ASP A 58 -11.35 5.33 2.15
CA ASP A 58 -12.73 5.23 1.65
C ASP A 58 -13.63 4.43 2.60
N THR A 59 -13.64 4.79 3.89
CA THR A 59 -14.43 4.06 4.88
C THR A 59 -15.93 4.19 4.67
N GLY A 60 -16.37 5.08 3.76
CA GLY A 60 -17.75 5.17 3.30
C GLY A 60 -18.17 3.98 2.43
N ASN A 61 -17.23 3.36 1.72
CA ASN A 61 -17.41 2.14 0.93
C ASN A 61 -16.36 1.10 1.34
N PRO A 62 -16.50 0.48 2.53
CA PRO A 62 -15.42 -0.31 3.11
C PRO A 62 -15.10 -1.56 2.27
N ALA A 63 -13.80 -1.78 2.04
CA ALA A 63 -13.29 -3.01 1.45
C ALA A 63 -13.27 -4.16 2.47
N ASP A 64 -13.16 -5.40 2.01
CA ASP A 64 -13.06 -6.57 2.89
C ASP A 64 -11.67 -6.70 3.54
N ILE A 65 -10.64 -6.30 2.79
CA ILE A 65 -9.23 -6.37 3.16
C ILE A 65 -8.57 -5.03 2.82
N TYR A 66 -7.74 -4.51 3.72
CA TYR A 66 -6.92 -3.33 3.51
C TYR A 66 -5.44 -3.69 3.62
N VAL A 67 -4.65 -3.34 2.60
CA VAL A 67 -3.19 -3.44 2.64
C VAL A 67 -2.58 -2.07 2.41
N LEU A 68 -1.92 -1.55 3.45
CA LEU A 68 -1.46 -0.18 3.50
C LEU A 68 0.06 -0.16 3.61
N GLY A 69 0.71 0.39 2.58
CA GLY A 69 2.14 0.60 2.50
C GLY A 69 2.51 2.06 2.78
N PHE A 70 3.56 2.29 3.56
CA PHE A 70 4.06 3.62 3.86
C PHE A 70 5.56 3.67 3.67
N GLN A 71 6.05 4.85 3.25
CA GLN A 71 7.47 5.13 3.10
C GLN A 71 7.84 6.39 3.87
N GLU A 72 9.08 6.45 4.33
CA GLU A 72 9.60 7.53 5.17
C GLU A 72 8.78 7.74 6.46
N ILE A 73 8.29 6.67 7.10
CA ILE A 73 7.57 6.78 8.38
C ILE A 73 8.44 7.25 9.56
N VAL A 74 9.75 7.39 9.35
CA VAL A 74 10.72 7.88 10.33
C VAL A 74 11.63 8.95 9.69
N PRO A 75 12.08 9.97 10.45
CA PRO A 75 13.10 10.90 9.99
C PRO A 75 14.40 10.16 9.63
N LEU A 76 15.07 10.54 8.55
CA LEU A 76 16.36 9.95 8.20
C LEU A 76 17.47 10.53 9.08
N ASN A 77 17.91 9.76 10.06
CA ASN A 77 19.12 10.02 10.83
C ASN A 77 19.87 8.70 11.07
N ALA A 78 21.15 8.79 11.44
CA ALA A 78 22.00 7.60 11.63
C ALA A 78 21.40 6.61 12.64
N GLY A 79 20.73 7.12 13.69
CA GLY A 79 20.00 6.30 14.65
C GLY A 79 18.92 5.47 14.00
N ASN A 80 18.03 6.06 13.20
CA ASN A 80 16.93 5.34 12.57
C ASN A 80 17.36 4.35 11.47
N VAL A 81 18.54 4.54 10.86
CA VAL A 81 19.09 3.63 9.85
C VAL A 81 19.82 2.44 10.49
N LEU A 82 20.44 2.64 11.66
CA LEU A 82 21.25 1.63 12.36
C LEU A 82 20.51 0.94 13.52
N ALA A 83 19.44 1.56 14.04
CA ALA A 83 18.67 1.01 15.16
C ALA A 83 17.70 -0.08 14.69
N SER A 84 17.36 -0.95 15.64
CA SER A 84 16.28 -1.92 15.51
C SER A 84 14.93 -1.21 15.33
N GLU A 85 13.95 -1.95 14.80
CA GLU A 85 12.59 -1.47 14.51
C GLU A 85 12.03 -0.55 15.59
N ASN A 86 11.63 0.67 15.21
CA ASN A 86 11.00 1.60 16.13
C ASN A 86 9.53 1.23 16.35
N ARG A 87 9.31 0.26 17.25
CA ARG A 87 7.99 -0.27 17.59
C ARG A 87 6.98 0.82 17.97
N LYS A 88 7.42 1.93 18.56
CA LYS A 88 6.51 3.03 18.94
C LYS A 88 5.85 3.67 17.73
N ILE A 89 6.60 3.87 16.64
CA ILE A 89 6.08 4.49 15.41
C ILE A 89 5.13 3.54 14.69
N SER A 90 5.51 2.26 14.54
CA SER A 90 4.62 1.23 14.00
C SER A 90 3.32 1.09 14.79
N MET A 91 3.39 1.10 16.13
CA MET A 91 2.19 1.05 16.98
C MET A 91 1.29 2.28 16.79
N ARG A 92 1.88 3.46 16.64
CA ARG A 92 1.13 4.69 16.37
C ARG A 92 0.37 4.61 15.05
N TRP A 93 1.03 4.22 13.96
CA TRP A 93 0.37 3.99 12.67
C TRP A 93 -0.76 2.96 12.78
N ASN A 94 -0.49 1.82 13.41
CA ASN A 94 -1.51 0.80 13.61
C ASN A 94 -2.72 1.31 14.40
N ASN A 95 -2.52 2.18 15.40
CA ASN A 95 -3.62 2.74 16.19
C ASN A 95 -4.46 3.72 15.38
N ILE A 96 -3.83 4.59 14.58
CA ILE A 96 -4.54 5.54 13.71
C ILE A 96 -5.38 4.78 12.68
N ILE A 97 -4.78 3.78 12.00
CA ILE A 97 -5.49 2.95 11.01
C ILE A 97 -6.64 2.18 11.67
N ARG A 98 -6.40 1.55 12.82
CA ARG A 98 -7.45 0.84 13.57
C ARG A 98 -8.60 1.77 13.92
N HIS A 99 -8.29 2.99 14.36
CA HIS A 99 -9.31 3.97 14.71
C HIS A 99 -10.14 4.35 13.48
N ALA A 100 -9.50 4.70 12.38
CA ALA A 100 -10.18 5.10 11.15
C ALA A 100 -11.08 3.97 10.59
N LEU A 101 -10.55 2.75 10.44
CA LEU A 101 -11.32 1.60 9.92
C LEU A 101 -12.50 1.21 10.81
N ASN A 102 -12.46 1.51 12.11
CA ASN A 102 -13.48 1.11 13.06
C ASN A 102 -14.24 2.31 13.67
N LYS A 103 -14.12 3.52 13.10
CA LYS A 103 -14.73 4.74 13.66
C LYS A 103 -16.25 4.70 13.66
N ALA A 104 -16.86 4.24 12.56
CA ALA A 104 -18.32 4.11 12.45
C ALA A 104 -18.93 3.22 13.56
N ILE A 105 -18.18 2.23 14.02
CA ILE A 105 -18.54 1.31 15.10
C ILE A 105 -18.57 2.03 16.47
N LEU A 106 -17.69 3.02 16.66
CA LEU A 106 -17.54 3.78 17.91
C LEU A 106 -18.58 4.90 18.07
N THR A 107 -18.90 5.63 16.98
CA THR A 107 -19.88 6.73 17.01
C THR A 107 -21.30 6.25 17.28
N GLN A 108 -21.72 5.12 16.70
CA GLN A 108 -23.05 4.55 16.98
C GLN A 108 -23.15 4.02 18.43
N ALA A 109 -22.06 3.53 19.02
CA ALA A 109 -22.02 3.12 20.44
C ALA A 109 -22.20 4.30 21.43
N GLN A 110 -21.91 5.52 21.00
CA GLN A 110 -22.07 6.73 21.82
C GLN A 110 -23.48 7.32 21.72
N ASP A 111 -24.13 7.22 20.56
CA ASP A 111 -25.54 7.63 20.40
C ASP A 111 -26.51 6.64 21.08
N ASP A 112 -26.24 5.33 21.02
CA ASP A 112 -27.04 4.31 21.75
C ASP A 112 -27.01 4.55 23.27
N LYS A 113 -25.87 4.98 23.81
CA LYS A 113 -25.69 5.29 25.25
C LYS A 113 -26.33 6.61 25.68
N LYS A 114 -26.65 7.53 24.76
CA LYS A 114 -27.41 8.75 25.06
C LYS A 114 -28.93 8.51 25.10
N GLY A 115 -29.41 7.40 24.55
CA GLY A 115 -30.82 7.00 24.56
C GLY A 115 -31.23 6.10 25.74
N GLU A 116 -30.29 5.45 26.42
CA GLU A 116 -30.60 4.50 27.51
C GLU A 116 -30.58 5.13 28.91
N TYR A 117 -31.57 5.98 29.17
CA TYR A 117 -32.18 6.08 30.50
C TYR A 117 -33.66 5.73 30.38
N GLN A 118 -33.95 4.45 30.09
CA GLN A 118 -35.14 3.70 30.54
C GLN A 118 -35.33 2.41 29.72
N LYS A 119 -34.92 1.28 30.31
CA LYS A 119 -35.65 -0.02 30.45
C LYS A 119 -34.74 -1.24 30.26
N MET A 120 -34.59 -1.98 31.37
CA MET A 120 -34.17 -3.38 31.39
C MET A 120 -35.17 -4.23 30.60
N HIS A 121 -34.77 -4.71 29.42
CA HIS A 121 -35.04 -6.06 28.89
C HIS A 121 -34.25 -6.21 27.59
N GLN A 122 -33.17 -7.01 27.61
CA GLN A 122 -32.37 -7.33 26.42
C GLN A 122 -33.22 -8.11 25.42
N THR A 123 -33.59 -7.48 24.30
CA THR A 123 -34.31 -8.12 23.19
C THR A 123 -33.34 -8.78 22.22
N LYS A 124 -33.81 -9.83 21.50
CA LYS A 124 -33.05 -10.55 20.45
C LYS A 124 -32.44 -9.61 19.39
N ASP A 125 -33.05 -8.45 19.17
CA ASP A 125 -32.60 -7.45 18.20
C ASP A 125 -31.30 -6.75 18.64
N GLN A 126 -31.12 -6.47 19.93
CA GLN A 126 -29.89 -5.88 20.46
C GLN A 126 -28.70 -6.83 20.33
N ILE A 127 -28.90 -8.13 20.62
CA ILE A 127 -27.89 -9.17 20.43
C ILE A 127 -27.54 -9.29 18.94
N SER A 128 -28.52 -9.21 18.03
CA SER A 128 -28.27 -9.26 16.60
C SER A 128 -27.50 -8.04 16.07
N ALA A 129 -27.73 -6.87 16.65
CA ALA A 129 -27.02 -5.63 16.33
C ALA A 129 -25.58 -5.65 16.84
N GLU A 130 -25.32 -6.08 18.08
CA GLU A 130 -23.97 -6.30 18.59
C GLU A 130 -23.21 -7.38 17.81
N TYR A 131 -23.91 -8.43 17.38
CA TYR A 131 -23.32 -9.49 16.57
C TYR A 131 -22.99 -9.03 15.14
N ARG A 132 -23.82 -8.19 14.52
CA ARG A 132 -23.49 -7.51 13.25
C ARG A 132 -22.31 -6.53 13.42
N LYS A 133 -22.30 -5.78 14.53
CA LYS A 133 -21.24 -4.83 14.91
C LYS A 133 -19.87 -5.50 15.13
N SER A 134 -19.87 -6.72 15.64
CA SER A 134 -18.69 -7.58 15.76
C SER A 134 -18.15 -8.04 14.41
N LYS A 135 -19.04 -8.32 13.43
CA LYS A 135 -18.65 -8.77 12.10
C LYS A 135 -17.98 -7.68 11.27
N ASP A 136 -18.38 -6.43 11.40
CA ASP A 136 -17.86 -5.33 10.57
C ASP A 136 -16.53 -4.73 11.10
N ASN A 137 -16.00 -5.24 12.21
CA ASN A 137 -14.75 -4.74 12.80
C ASN A 137 -13.52 -5.25 12.02
N PHE A 138 -12.50 -4.40 11.85
CA PHE A 138 -11.24 -4.74 11.19
C PHE A 138 -10.16 -5.12 12.19
N GLN A 139 -9.44 -6.20 11.89
CA GLN A 139 -8.32 -6.72 12.67
C GLN A 139 -7.03 -6.70 11.85
N CYS A 140 -5.93 -6.26 12.46
CA CYS A 140 -4.60 -6.30 11.84
C CYS A 140 -4.10 -7.75 11.84
N ILE A 141 -3.97 -8.35 10.66
CA ILE A 141 -3.41 -9.70 10.52
C ILE A 141 -1.89 -9.69 10.63
N ILE A 142 -1.24 -8.64 10.11
CA ILE A 142 0.21 -8.49 10.15
C ILE A 142 0.62 -7.05 9.87
N SER A 143 1.66 -6.59 10.56
CA SER A 143 2.31 -5.32 10.27
C SER A 143 3.82 -5.44 10.48
N LYS A 144 4.60 -4.74 9.66
CA LYS A 144 6.06 -4.78 9.74
C LYS A 144 6.67 -3.49 9.23
N GLN A 145 7.70 -3.04 9.95
CA GLN A 145 8.54 -1.90 9.60
C GLN A 145 9.95 -2.38 9.26
N MET A 146 10.56 -1.80 8.22
CA MET A 146 12.00 -1.85 7.94
C MET A 146 12.48 -0.41 7.69
N VAL A 147 13.24 0.14 8.65
CA VAL A 147 13.70 1.54 8.62
C VAL A 147 12.52 2.50 8.39
N GLY A 148 12.37 3.07 7.20
CA GLY A 148 11.28 3.97 6.84
C GLY A 148 10.16 3.34 6.03
N VAL A 149 10.26 2.06 5.66
CA VAL A 149 9.23 1.32 4.93
C VAL A 149 8.35 0.58 5.93
N PHE A 150 7.04 0.72 5.80
CA PHE A 150 6.07 0.05 6.66
C PHE A 150 4.95 -0.54 5.82
N ILE A 151 4.44 -1.70 6.23
CA ILE A 151 3.26 -2.30 5.65
C ILE A 151 2.39 -2.84 6.77
N SER A 152 1.07 -2.70 6.63
CA SER A 152 0.08 -3.33 7.50
C SER A 152 -1.06 -3.89 6.66
N ALA A 153 -1.53 -5.07 7.02
CA ALA A 153 -2.69 -5.69 6.41
C ALA A 153 -3.78 -5.90 7.46
N TRP A 154 -5.01 -5.51 7.11
CA TRP A 154 -6.18 -5.53 7.95
C TRP A 154 -7.31 -6.25 7.24
N VAL A 155 -8.11 -6.99 7.99
CA VAL A 155 -9.19 -7.81 7.45
C VAL A 155 -10.44 -7.64 8.30
N ARG A 156 -11.60 -7.67 7.66
CA ARG A 156 -12.88 -7.72 8.37
C ARG A 156 -12.98 -8.99 9.25
N SER A 157 -13.62 -8.90 10.40
CA SER A 157 -13.56 -9.92 11.45
C SER A 157 -14.17 -11.26 11.04
N ASP A 158 -15.19 -11.26 10.19
CA ASP A 158 -15.80 -12.45 9.62
C ASP A 158 -14.87 -13.21 8.65
N ILE A 159 -13.94 -12.51 8.00
CA ILE A 159 -12.98 -13.08 7.04
C ILE A 159 -11.71 -13.56 7.75
N HIS A 160 -11.38 -13.01 8.92
CA HIS A 160 -10.14 -13.31 9.65
C HIS A 160 -9.87 -14.81 9.82
N GLN A 161 -10.89 -15.63 10.09
CA GLN A 161 -10.76 -17.08 10.27
C GLN A 161 -10.27 -17.83 9.01
N HIS A 162 -10.41 -17.21 7.83
CA HIS A 162 -9.99 -17.76 6.54
C HIS A 162 -8.57 -17.34 6.14
N ILE A 163 -7.94 -16.44 6.92
CA ILE A 163 -6.56 -16.03 6.72
C ILE A 163 -5.62 -17.05 7.37
N GLN A 164 -4.70 -17.59 6.58
CA GLN A 164 -3.73 -18.57 7.04
C GLN A 164 -2.30 -18.17 6.69
N HIS A 165 -1.37 -18.64 7.52
CA HIS A 165 0.08 -18.54 7.30
C HIS A 165 0.61 -17.12 6.97
N PRO A 166 0.22 -16.07 7.70
CA PRO A 166 0.76 -14.75 7.47
C PRO A 166 2.27 -14.73 7.75
N ASN A 167 3.05 -14.09 6.87
CA ASN A 167 4.51 -14.05 6.98
C ASN A 167 5.08 -12.78 6.34
N VAL A 168 6.33 -12.42 6.71
CA VAL A 168 7.00 -11.22 6.20
C VAL A 168 8.43 -11.50 5.78
N SER A 169 8.88 -10.81 4.73
CA SER A 169 10.27 -10.77 4.30
C SER A 169 10.68 -9.32 4.09
N CYS A 170 11.83 -8.91 4.61
CA CYS A 170 12.38 -7.57 4.44
C CYS A 170 13.65 -7.66 3.59
N VAL A 171 13.76 -6.82 2.56
CA VAL A 171 14.95 -6.72 1.70
C VAL A 171 15.39 -5.27 1.66
N GLY A 172 16.56 -4.96 2.22
CA GLY A 172 17.17 -3.64 2.11
C GLY A 172 18.01 -3.52 0.83
N CYS A 173 17.78 -2.47 0.04
CA CYS A 173 18.50 -2.12 -1.20
C CYS A 173 19.35 -0.85 -1.05
N GLY A 174 19.60 -0.42 0.20
CA GLY A 174 20.35 0.81 0.48
C GLY A 174 21.85 0.71 0.20
N ILE A 175 22.65 1.50 0.92
CA ILE A 175 24.10 1.48 0.86
C ILE A 175 24.62 0.03 0.99
N MET A 176 25.50 -0.36 0.07
CA MET A 176 26.08 -1.72 -0.07
C MET A 176 25.04 -2.84 -0.27
N GLY A 177 23.84 -2.53 -0.78
CA GLY A 177 22.80 -3.53 -1.05
C GLY A 177 22.23 -4.19 0.20
N CYS A 178 22.46 -3.64 1.40
CA CYS A 178 21.97 -4.21 2.66
C CYS A 178 21.54 -3.17 3.69
N LEU A 179 22.08 -1.95 3.65
CA LEU A 179 21.93 -0.97 4.72
C LEU A 179 21.27 0.30 4.19
N GLY A 180 20.00 0.55 4.52
CA GLY A 180 19.42 1.86 4.23
C GLY A 180 17.91 1.94 4.23
N ASN A 181 17.43 3.15 4.02
CA ASN A 181 16.03 3.56 3.93
C ASN A 181 15.34 3.17 2.61
N LYS A 182 15.90 2.21 1.87
CA LYS A 182 15.47 1.77 0.55
C LYS A 182 15.39 0.24 0.53
N GLY A 183 14.48 -0.29 -0.27
CA GLY A 183 14.18 -1.73 -0.34
C GLY A 183 12.69 -2.00 -0.19
N SER A 184 12.33 -3.15 0.38
CA SER A 184 10.94 -3.55 0.56
C SER A 184 10.65 -4.26 1.88
N VAL A 185 9.38 -4.21 2.25
CA VAL A 185 8.75 -5.12 3.20
C VAL A 185 7.64 -5.86 2.44
N SER A 186 7.81 -7.17 2.29
CA SER A 186 6.87 -8.04 1.57
C SER A 186 6.09 -8.88 2.56
N VAL A 187 4.76 -8.82 2.50
CA VAL A 187 3.84 -9.62 3.31
C VAL A 187 3.22 -10.70 2.42
N ARG A 188 3.01 -11.88 2.97
CA ARG A 188 2.18 -12.90 2.32
C ARG A 188 1.21 -13.54 3.30
N PHE A 189 0.11 -14.04 2.79
CA PHE A 189 -0.84 -14.89 3.50
C PHE A 189 -1.65 -15.71 2.49
N CYS A 190 -2.33 -16.75 2.96
CA CYS A 190 -3.36 -17.45 2.21
C CYS A 190 -4.73 -16.97 2.68
N LEU A 191 -5.64 -16.74 1.75
CA LEU A 191 -7.06 -16.54 2.02
C LEU A 191 -7.79 -17.71 1.35
N HIS A 192 -8.35 -18.59 2.18
CA HIS A 192 -8.76 -19.93 1.74
C HIS A 192 -7.59 -20.62 1.00
N ASP A 193 -7.83 -21.08 -0.23
CA ASP A 193 -6.83 -21.75 -1.07
C ASP A 193 -6.04 -20.78 -1.98
N THR A 194 -6.29 -19.47 -1.91
CA THR A 194 -5.58 -18.47 -2.74
C THR A 194 -4.44 -17.83 -1.95
N SER A 195 -3.22 -17.90 -2.51
CA SER A 195 -2.04 -17.27 -1.94
C SER A 195 -1.83 -15.84 -2.46
N PHE A 196 -1.61 -14.91 -1.53
CA PHE A 196 -1.36 -13.51 -1.82
C PHE A 196 0.04 -13.09 -1.38
N CYS A 197 0.71 -12.27 -2.18
CA CYS A 197 1.92 -11.56 -1.80
C CYS A 197 1.80 -10.06 -2.10
N PHE A 198 2.01 -9.23 -1.09
CA PHE A 198 2.02 -7.77 -1.18
C PHE A 198 3.42 -7.26 -0.93
N VAL A 199 3.96 -6.49 -1.86
CA VAL A 199 5.33 -5.94 -1.80
C VAL A 199 5.22 -4.43 -1.61
N CYS A 200 5.50 -3.90 -0.43
CA CYS A 200 5.63 -2.46 -0.20
C CYS A 200 7.10 -2.06 -0.34
N SER A 201 7.42 -1.20 -1.31
CA SER A 201 8.80 -0.81 -1.60
C SER A 201 9.05 0.69 -1.50
N HIS A 202 10.32 1.04 -1.34
CA HIS A 202 10.86 2.38 -1.51
C HIS A 202 12.15 2.24 -2.31
N LEU A 203 12.08 2.47 -3.62
CA LEU A 203 13.19 2.25 -4.55
C LEU A 203 14.10 3.48 -4.64
N ALA A 204 15.28 3.30 -5.23
CA ALA A 204 16.29 4.33 -5.42
C ALA A 204 15.71 5.62 -5.99
N SER A 205 15.93 6.72 -5.27
CA SER A 205 15.55 8.05 -5.75
C SER A 205 16.61 8.60 -6.70
N GLY A 206 16.24 9.62 -7.46
CA GLY A 206 17.13 10.19 -8.46
C GLY A 206 16.33 10.80 -9.59
N GLY A 207 16.96 11.67 -10.36
CA GLY A 207 16.34 12.32 -11.51
C GLY A 207 17.36 12.69 -12.59
N LYS A 208 18.57 12.15 -12.48
CA LYS A 208 19.57 12.19 -13.54
C LYS A 208 19.25 11.11 -14.55
N GLU A 209 19.68 11.33 -15.78
CA GLU A 209 19.64 10.30 -16.82
C GLU A 209 20.38 9.04 -16.36
N GLY A 210 19.74 7.88 -16.50
CA GLY A 210 20.30 6.60 -16.05
C GLY A 210 19.92 6.19 -14.63
N ASP A 211 19.35 7.07 -13.80
CA ASP A 211 18.96 6.72 -12.43
C ASP A 211 17.86 5.64 -12.38
N GLU A 212 17.11 5.43 -13.47
CA GLU A 212 16.13 4.34 -13.60
C GLU A 212 16.78 2.96 -13.50
N ARG A 213 18.06 2.83 -13.86
CA ARG A 213 18.80 1.57 -13.73
C ARG A 213 18.99 1.16 -12.27
N HIS A 214 19.14 2.11 -11.36
CA HIS A 214 19.22 1.83 -9.92
C HIS A 214 17.87 1.31 -9.39
N ARG A 215 16.74 1.89 -9.84
CA ARG A 215 15.41 1.40 -9.46
C ARG A 215 15.13 -0.01 -10.00
N ASN A 216 15.53 -0.27 -11.25
CA ASN A 216 15.47 -1.61 -11.83
C ASN A 216 16.32 -2.61 -11.03
N ALA A 217 17.53 -2.22 -10.62
CA ALA A 217 18.41 -3.06 -9.81
C ALA A 217 17.79 -3.37 -8.44
N ASP A 218 17.23 -2.37 -7.75
CA ASP A 218 16.52 -2.57 -6.48
C ASP A 218 15.35 -3.54 -6.65
N ALA A 219 14.53 -3.36 -7.69
CA ALA A 219 13.38 -4.24 -7.95
C ALA A 219 13.83 -5.69 -8.27
N ALA A 220 14.88 -5.87 -9.07
CA ALA A 220 15.45 -7.19 -9.35
C ALA A 220 15.99 -7.86 -8.08
N GLU A 221 16.64 -7.08 -7.22
CA GLU A 221 17.15 -7.53 -5.94
C GLU A 221 16.01 -7.96 -4.99
N ILE A 222 14.93 -7.19 -4.92
CA ILE A 222 13.73 -7.51 -4.12
C ILE A 222 13.12 -8.84 -4.58
N LEU A 223 12.95 -9.04 -5.90
CA LEU A 223 12.44 -10.29 -6.47
C LEU A 223 13.36 -11.47 -6.15
N SER A 224 14.67 -11.27 -6.27
CA SER A 224 15.67 -12.31 -6.05
C SER A 224 15.80 -12.70 -4.57
N ARG A 225 15.83 -11.73 -3.65
CA ARG A 225 16.15 -11.96 -2.23
C ARG A 225 14.93 -12.22 -1.36
N THR A 226 13.76 -11.70 -1.71
CA THR A 226 12.54 -11.98 -0.94
C THR A 226 12.31 -13.48 -0.86
N ARG A 227 12.08 -13.95 0.37
CA ARG A 227 11.85 -15.37 0.63
C ARG A 227 10.98 -15.57 1.87
N PHE A 228 10.00 -16.45 1.74
CA PHE A 228 9.13 -16.88 2.82
C PHE A 228 9.39 -18.35 3.20
N PRO A 229 9.11 -18.76 4.46
CA PRO A 229 9.12 -20.16 4.86
C PRO A 229 8.05 -20.97 4.12
N ARG A 230 8.36 -22.23 3.76
CA ARG A 230 7.39 -23.15 3.11
C ARG A 230 6.32 -23.70 4.05
N GLY A 231 6.33 -23.29 5.32
CA GLY A 231 5.49 -23.85 6.38
C GLY A 231 5.81 -25.31 6.71
N PRO A 232 5.06 -25.91 7.65
CA PRO A 232 5.27 -27.28 8.11
C PRO A 232 5.16 -28.33 7.00
N SER A 233 4.13 -28.21 6.14
CA SER A 233 3.85 -29.14 5.04
C SER A 233 4.73 -28.91 3.80
N ARG A 234 5.65 -27.95 3.85
CA ARG A 234 6.60 -27.59 2.78
C ARG A 234 5.98 -27.25 1.41
N ASN A 235 4.71 -26.87 1.37
CA ASN A 235 3.94 -26.60 0.16
C ASN A 235 3.62 -25.11 -0.06
N LEU A 236 3.94 -24.23 0.90
CA LEU A 236 3.63 -22.80 0.75
C LEU A 236 4.61 -22.10 -0.22
N PRO A 237 4.13 -21.13 -1.03
CA PRO A 237 4.96 -20.32 -1.92
C PRO A 237 6.17 -19.71 -1.21
N GLN A 238 7.35 -19.72 -1.86
CA GLN A 238 8.58 -19.18 -1.27
C GLN A 238 8.95 -17.81 -1.81
N LYS A 239 8.83 -17.62 -3.12
CA LYS A 239 9.19 -16.39 -3.83
C LYS A 239 7.95 -15.56 -4.11
N ILE A 240 8.18 -14.27 -4.39
CA ILE A 240 7.10 -13.32 -4.70
C ILE A 240 6.20 -13.88 -5.81
N LEU A 241 6.81 -14.28 -6.93
CA LEU A 241 6.12 -14.77 -8.12
C LEU A 241 5.60 -16.21 -8.02
N ASP A 242 5.80 -16.90 -6.88
CA ASP A 242 5.22 -18.23 -6.65
C ASP A 242 3.76 -18.16 -6.16
N HIS A 243 3.26 -16.95 -5.82
CA HIS A 243 1.91 -16.76 -5.29
C HIS A 243 0.88 -16.55 -6.41
N ASP A 244 -0.38 -16.91 -6.15
CA ASP A 244 -1.47 -16.79 -7.12
C ASP A 244 -1.79 -15.32 -7.45
N ARG A 245 -1.70 -14.46 -6.44
CA ARG A 245 -1.96 -13.02 -6.55
C ARG A 245 -0.78 -12.25 -5.97
N VAL A 246 -0.19 -11.38 -6.78
CA VAL A 246 0.93 -10.53 -6.37
C VAL A 246 0.59 -9.08 -6.64
N ILE A 247 0.70 -8.24 -5.61
CA ILE A 247 0.50 -6.81 -5.71
C ILE A 247 1.78 -6.12 -5.25
N TRP A 248 2.33 -5.26 -6.11
CA TRP A 248 3.48 -4.43 -5.78
C TRP A 248 3.02 -2.99 -5.64
N LEU A 249 3.27 -2.41 -4.48
CA LEU A 249 2.95 -1.04 -4.11
C LEU A 249 4.19 -0.33 -3.55
N GLY A 250 4.12 0.98 -3.40
CA GLY A 250 5.15 1.74 -2.70
C GLY A 250 5.70 2.90 -3.50
N ASP A 251 6.66 3.63 -2.94
CA ASP A 251 7.37 4.69 -3.66
C ASP A 251 8.43 4.07 -4.57
N LEU A 252 8.01 3.75 -5.79
CA LEU A 252 8.86 3.22 -6.87
C LEU A 252 9.83 4.27 -7.41
N ASN A 253 9.62 5.55 -7.10
CA ASN A 253 10.52 6.66 -7.41
C ASN A 253 10.82 6.91 -8.91
N TYR A 254 10.14 6.24 -9.84
CA TYR A 254 10.22 6.53 -11.27
C TYR A 254 9.80 7.97 -11.57
N ARG A 255 10.34 8.53 -12.65
CA ARG A 255 10.20 9.94 -13.03
C ARG A 255 9.67 10.06 -14.44
N ILE A 256 9.20 11.26 -14.78
CA ILE A 256 8.89 11.62 -16.16
C ILE A 256 10.19 11.98 -16.88
N ASN A 257 10.45 11.31 -18.00
CA ASN A 257 11.61 11.52 -18.86
C ASN A 257 11.43 12.76 -19.76
N LEU A 258 11.20 13.92 -19.14
CA LEU A 258 11.06 15.22 -19.82
C LEU A 258 11.77 16.32 -19.02
N PRO A 259 12.21 17.41 -19.67
CA PRO A 259 12.73 18.57 -18.96
C PRO A 259 11.72 19.14 -17.97
N GLU A 260 12.18 19.58 -16.81
CA GLU A 260 11.31 20.04 -15.70
C GLU A 260 10.31 21.13 -16.11
N ALA A 261 10.72 22.09 -16.93
CA ALA A 261 9.84 23.14 -17.44
C ALA A 261 8.73 22.58 -18.33
N THR A 262 9.05 21.61 -19.19
CA THR A 262 8.09 20.92 -20.07
C THR A 262 7.12 20.09 -19.25
N THR A 263 7.63 19.27 -18.31
CA THR A 263 6.80 18.47 -17.39
C THR A 263 5.79 19.36 -16.67
N ARG A 264 6.23 20.48 -16.10
CA ARG A 264 5.35 21.41 -15.39
C ARG A 264 4.31 22.06 -16.30
N SER A 265 4.68 22.42 -17.52
CA SER A 265 3.74 22.97 -18.51
C SER A 265 2.63 21.97 -18.85
N LEU A 266 2.98 20.70 -19.06
CA LEU A 266 2.01 19.64 -19.34
C LEU A 266 1.10 19.37 -18.14
N VAL A 267 1.64 19.39 -16.92
CA VAL A 267 0.84 19.26 -15.69
C VAL A 267 -0.17 20.39 -15.56
N HIS A 268 0.24 21.64 -15.83
CA HIS A 268 -0.68 22.79 -15.81
C HIS A 268 -1.81 22.65 -16.85
N LYS A 269 -1.51 22.05 -18.00
CA LYS A 269 -2.49 21.78 -19.06
C LYS A 269 -3.31 20.50 -18.83
N LYS A 270 -3.03 19.74 -17.76
CA LYS A 270 -3.62 18.42 -17.48
C LYS A 270 -3.43 17.40 -18.62
N GLU A 271 -2.30 17.48 -19.32
CA GLU A 271 -1.94 16.62 -20.45
C GLU A 271 -1.37 15.27 -19.97
N TRP A 272 -2.17 14.50 -19.22
CA TRP A 272 -1.73 13.26 -18.55
C TRP A 272 -1.23 12.21 -19.53
N ASN A 273 -1.90 12.03 -20.66
CA ASN A 273 -1.51 11.07 -21.69
C ASN A 273 -0.10 11.33 -22.23
N THR A 274 0.27 12.60 -22.42
CA THR A 274 1.61 12.97 -22.90
C THR A 274 2.67 12.71 -21.83
N LEU A 275 2.35 12.98 -20.56
CA LEU A 275 3.24 12.69 -19.44
C LEU A 275 3.45 11.18 -19.28
N LEU A 276 2.38 10.37 -19.33
CA LEU A 276 2.42 8.91 -19.20
C LEU A 276 3.22 8.24 -20.32
N LYS A 277 3.19 8.76 -21.55
CA LYS A 277 4.06 8.29 -22.64
C LYS A 277 5.55 8.47 -22.34
N ASN A 278 5.89 9.37 -21.43
CA ASN A 278 7.26 9.66 -21.01
C ASN A 278 7.53 9.18 -19.58
N ASP A 279 6.62 8.43 -18.98
CA ASP A 279 6.82 7.86 -17.65
C ASP A 279 7.82 6.71 -17.70
N GLN A 280 8.84 6.74 -16.83
CA GLN A 280 9.89 5.73 -16.82
C GLN A 280 9.37 4.33 -16.45
N LEU A 281 8.40 4.21 -15.53
CA LEU A 281 7.85 2.90 -15.16
C LEU A 281 7.05 2.29 -16.32
N LYS A 282 6.19 3.09 -16.96
CA LYS A 282 5.48 2.68 -18.19
C LYS A 282 6.45 2.23 -19.28
N ALA A 283 7.57 2.94 -19.44
CA ALA A 283 8.62 2.54 -20.38
C ALA A 283 9.25 1.19 -20.02
N GLU A 284 9.48 0.90 -18.74
CA GLU A 284 10.01 -0.39 -18.30
C GLU A 284 9.01 -1.55 -18.46
N PHE A 285 7.71 -1.32 -18.32
CA PHE A 285 6.68 -2.32 -18.69
C PHE A 285 6.75 -2.68 -20.18
N MET A 286 6.92 -1.69 -21.07
CA MET A 286 6.98 -1.91 -22.52
C MET A 286 8.26 -2.64 -22.96
N LYS A 287 9.39 -2.39 -22.29
CA LYS A 287 10.68 -3.04 -22.62
C LYS A 287 10.74 -4.50 -22.16
N GLY A 288 9.88 -4.92 -21.22
CA GLY A 288 9.86 -6.30 -20.74
C GLY A 288 11.04 -6.68 -19.85
N HIS A 289 11.54 -5.74 -19.02
CA HIS A 289 12.60 -6.01 -18.06
C HIS A 289 12.04 -6.59 -16.73
N VAL A 290 12.41 -5.99 -15.59
CA VAL A 290 12.07 -6.44 -14.24
C VAL A 290 10.56 -6.53 -14.00
N PHE A 291 9.79 -5.71 -14.73
CA PHE A 291 8.34 -5.67 -14.64
C PHE A 291 7.61 -6.33 -15.82
N GLN A 292 8.25 -7.26 -16.52
CA GLN A 292 7.56 -8.05 -17.55
C GLN A 292 6.36 -8.80 -16.96
N GLY A 293 5.18 -8.68 -17.58
CA GLY A 293 3.95 -9.34 -17.16
C GLY A 293 3.19 -8.67 -16.01
N TRP A 294 3.71 -7.55 -15.48
CA TRP A 294 2.99 -6.72 -14.51
C TRP A 294 1.96 -5.83 -15.21
N HIS A 295 0.90 -5.52 -14.48
CA HIS A 295 -0.18 -4.67 -14.95
C HIS A 295 -0.39 -3.54 -13.94
N GLU A 296 -0.72 -2.36 -14.45
CA GLU A 296 -1.03 -1.18 -13.65
C GLU A 296 -2.37 -0.62 -14.12
N GLY A 297 -3.18 -0.14 -13.17
CA GLY A 297 -4.45 0.51 -13.47
C GLY A 297 -4.30 1.75 -14.37
N VAL A 298 -5.44 2.24 -14.86
CA VAL A 298 -5.46 3.49 -15.64
C VAL A 298 -5.18 4.66 -14.69
N ILE A 299 -4.21 5.50 -15.05
CA ILE A 299 -3.85 6.69 -14.29
C ILE A 299 -4.62 7.88 -14.86
N GLU A 300 -5.62 8.35 -14.13
CA GLU A 300 -6.46 9.50 -14.50
C GLU A 300 -6.23 10.73 -13.58
N PHE A 301 -5.26 10.63 -12.69
CA PHE A 301 -4.98 11.61 -11.64
C PHE A 301 -3.63 12.32 -11.85
N ALA A 302 -3.47 13.49 -11.22
CA ALA A 302 -2.27 14.31 -11.34
C ALA A 302 -1.04 13.65 -10.69
N PRO A 303 0.20 13.94 -11.15
CA PRO A 303 1.42 13.45 -10.51
C PRO A 303 1.45 13.66 -8.99
N THR A 304 1.88 12.65 -8.25
CA THR A 304 1.81 12.59 -6.77
C THR A 304 3.02 13.20 -6.07
N TYR A 305 4.09 13.49 -6.80
CA TYR A 305 5.32 14.10 -6.28
C TYR A 305 5.66 15.36 -7.09
N LYS A 306 6.25 16.44 -6.54
CA LYS A 306 6.44 16.78 -5.12
C LYS A 306 5.61 18.01 -4.79
N TYR A 307 4.81 17.95 -3.73
CA TYR A 307 4.03 19.09 -3.24
C TYR A 307 4.74 19.85 -2.13
N TYR A 308 4.40 21.13 -1.92
CA TYR A 308 4.66 21.77 -0.64
C TYR A 308 3.74 21.15 0.43
N PRO A 309 4.23 20.93 1.67
CA PRO A 309 3.40 20.41 2.75
C PRO A 309 2.11 21.21 2.91
N ASN A 310 1.00 20.50 3.16
CA ASN A 310 -0.33 21.07 3.38
C ASN A 310 -0.85 21.95 2.23
N SER A 311 -0.44 21.66 0.99
CA SER A 311 -0.88 22.40 -0.19
C SER A 311 -1.10 21.49 -1.40
N GLY A 312 -1.94 21.93 -2.34
CA GLY A 312 -2.05 21.35 -3.70
C GLY A 312 -1.04 21.93 -4.69
N ILE A 313 0.00 22.64 -4.21
CA ILE A 313 0.96 23.34 -5.06
C ILE A 313 2.24 22.53 -5.17
N TYR A 314 2.68 22.27 -6.40
CA TYR A 314 3.96 21.61 -6.65
C TYR A 314 5.15 22.45 -6.18
N TYR A 315 6.13 21.78 -5.58
CA TYR A 315 7.38 22.37 -5.13
C TYR A 315 8.13 23.03 -6.30
N GLY A 316 8.62 24.26 -6.09
CA GLY A 316 9.34 25.03 -7.11
C GLY A 316 8.46 25.81 -8.10
N CYS A 317 7.19 26.06 -7.75
CA CYS A 317 6.28 26.98 -8.47
C CYS A 317 6.48 28.47 -8.12
N HIS A 318 6.94 28.81 -6.91
CA HIS A 318 7.17 30.21 -6.52
C HIS A 318 8.55 30.73 -6.93
N GLN A 319 8.71 32.07 -6.99
CA GLN A 319 9.95 32.74 -7.39
C GLN A 319 11.17 32.20 -6.63
N LYS A 320 12.26 31.98 -7.38
CA LYS A 320 13.52 31.37 -6.90
C LYS A 320 13.98 32.01 -5.59
N LYS A 321 13.89 31.28 -4.48
CA LYS A 321 14.88 31.45 -3.41
C LYS A 321 16.20 30.89 -3.92
N ARG A 322 17.26 31.69 -3.85
CA ARG A 322 18.61 31.33 -4.34
C ARG A 322 19.04 30.02 -3.67
N GLY A 323 19.22 28.94 -4.44
CA GLY A 323 19.68 27.63 -3.96
C GLY A 323 18.62 26.52 -3.91
N GLU A 324 17.32 26.79 -4.10
CA GLU A 324 16.31 25.73 -4.10
C GLU A 324 16.33 24.88 -5.38
N LYS A 325 16.50 23.56 -5.23
CA LYS A 325 16.43 22.59 -6.34
C LYS A 325 14.96 22.40 -6.75
N ARG A 326 14.59 22.78 -7.98
CA ARG A 326 13.29 22.44 -8.55
C ARG A 326 13.16 20.92 -8.67
N ARG A 327 12.00 20.39 -8.32
CA ARG A 327 11.64 18.98 -8.49
C ARG A 327 10.54 18.92 -9.54
N ALA A 328 10.80 18.19 -10.63
CA ALA A 328 9.80 17.95 -11.64
C ALA A 328 8.68 17.07 -11.05
N PRO A 329 7.41 17.36 -11.37
CA PRO A 329 6.32 16.47 -10.98
C PRO A 329 6.48 15.04 -11.53
N ALA A 330 6.07 14.03 -10.77
CA ALA A 330 6.13 12.62 -11.18
C ALA A 330 5.08 11.76 -10.46
N TRP A 331 4.67 10.66 -11.10
CA TRP A 331 3.98 9.55 -10.43
C TRP A 331 5.05 8.64 -9.82
N GLN A 332 5.03 8.52 -8.50
CA GLN A 332 6.00 7.72 -7.76
C GLN A 332 5.43 6.41 -7.21
N PHE A 333 4.12 6.22 -7.24
CA PHE A 333 3.41 5.10 -6.64
C PHE A 333 2.87 4.15 -7.67
#